data_AF-A0A5C4RH78-F1
#
_entry.id   AF-A0A5C4RH78-F1
#
_cell.length_a   1.000
_cell.length_b   1.000
_cell.length_c   1.000
_cell.angle_alpha   90.00
_cell.angle_beta   90.00
_cell.angle_gamma   90.00
#
_symmetry.space_group_name_H-M   'P 1'
#
loop_
_entity.id
_entity.type
_entity.pdbx_description
1 polymer ?
#
loop_
_entity_poly.entity_id
_entity_poly.type
_entity_poly.pdbx_seq_one_letter_code
_entity_poly.pdbx_strand_id
1 'polypeptide(L)' 'MKLFELIQSQITELTDIEPEDITLDTLLDDIHLVSLDFVSIQVALKREMGIQLNFDKFQRDDTTTIGDFVNYVSELAK' A
#
# COMPACT_ATOMS: atom_id res chain seq x y z
N MET A 1 -11.75 1.63 7.23
CA MET A 1 -11.78 2.90 6.48
C MET A 1 -10.47 3.66 6.60
N LYS A 2 -9.91 3.89 7.80
CA LYS A 2 -8.62 4.61 7.97
C LYS A 2 -7.41 4.04 7.21
N LEU A 3 -7.31 2.71 7.08
CA LEU A 3 -6.12 2.08 6.48
C LEU A 3 -6.03 2.29 4.97
N PHE A 4 -7.15 2.21 4.25
CA PHE A 4 -7.18 2.49 2.81
C PHE A 4 -6.84 3.95 2.56
N GLU A 5 -7.47 4.88 3.27
CA GLU A 5 -7.18 6.33 3.15
C GLU A 5 -5.71 6.64 3.43
N LEU A 6 -5.11 5.98 4.43
CA LEU A 6 -3.69 6.12 4.72
C LEU A 6 -2.82 5.59 3.58
N ILE A 7 -3.07 4.37 3.10
CA ILE A 7 -2.31 3.77 1.99
C ILE A 7 -2.46 4.61 0.73
N GLN A 8 -3.69 5.05 0.41
CA GLN A 8 -3.99 5.92 -0.71
C GLN A 8 -3.19 7.23 -0.59
N SER A 9 -3.25 7.92 0.56
CA SER A 9 -2.48 9.14 0.79
C SER A 9 -0.98 8.93 0.60
N GLN A 10 -0.43 7.83 1.12
CA GLN A 10 1.00 7.53 0.95
C GLN A 10 1.36 7.27 -0.51
N ILE A 11 0.49 6.59 -1.26
CA ILE A 11 0.73 6.35 -2.69
C ILE A 11 0.64 7.65 -3.48
N THR A 12 -0.34 8.52 -3.24
CA THR A 12 -0.47 9.82 -3.90
C THR A 12 0.66 10.79 -3.55
N GLU A 13 1.32 10.61 -2.40
CA GLU A 13 2.50 11.40 -2.03
C GLU A 13 3.78 10.92 -2.73
N LEU A 14 3.83 9.64 -3.10
CA LEU A 14 4.99 8.98 -3.72
C LEU A 14 4.88 8.93 -5.25
N THR A 15 3.68 9.11 -5.78
CA THR A 15 3.37 9.00 -7.22
C THR A 15 2.58 10.22 -7.69
N ASP A 16 2.59 10.49 -8.99
CA ASP A 16 1.78 11.54 -9.59
C ASP A 16 0.32 11.09 -9.87
N ILE A 17 -0.16 10.05 -9.18
CA ILE A 17 -1.51 9.51 -9.36
C ILE A 17 -2.47 10.24 -8.44
N GLU A 18 -3.61 10.67 -8.98
CA GLU A 18 -4.65 11.32 -8.19
C GLU A 18 -5.37 10.30 -7.29
N PRO A 19 -5.79 10.69 -6.07
CA PRO A 19 -6.46 9.78 -5.15
C PRO A 19 -7.73 9.17 -5.74
N GLU A 20 -8.46 9.91 -6.59
CA GLU A 20 -9.68 9.44 -7.25
C GLU A 20 -9.46 8.28 -8.22
N ASP A 21 -8.23 8.12 -8.76
CA ASP A 21 -7.85 7.04 -9.66
C ASP A 21 -7.39 5.77 -8.91
N ILE A 22 -7.17 5.89 -7.59
CA ILE A 22 -6.78 4.78 -6.73
C ILE A 22 -8.02 4.20 -6.07
N THR A 23 -8.39 3.01 -6.50
CA THR A 23 -9.50 2.22 -5.94
C THR A 23 -8.97 0.93 -5.35
N LEU A 24 -9.83 0.19 -4.64
CA LEU A 24 -9.46 -1.14 -4.12
C LEU A 24 -9.20 -2.16 -5.25
N ASP A 25 -9.78 -1.94 -6.43
CA ASP A 25 -9.62 -2.84 -7.57
C ASP A 25 -8.42 -2.47 -8.46
N THR A 26 -7.77 -1.32 -8.18
CA THR A 26 -6.58 -0.88 -8.92
C THR A 26 -5.42 -1.86 -8.67
N LEU A 27 -4.74 -2.28 -9.74
CA LEU A 27 -3.57 -3.16 -9.63
C LEU A 27 -2.38 -2.39 -9.04
N LEU A 28 -1.62 -3.05 -8.17
CA LEU A 28 -0.43 -2.45 -7.57
C LEU A 28 0.62 -2.10 -8.64
N ASP A 29 0.68 -2.88 -9.71
CA ASP A 29 1.60 -2.68 -10.84
C ASP A 29 1.23 -1.47 -11.71
N ASP A 30 -0.05 -1.11 -11.80
CA ASP A 30 -0.52 0.10 -12.51
C ASP A 30 -0.08 1.38 -11.80
N ILE A 31 0.22 1.29 -10.49
CA ILE A 31 0.71 2.42 -9.70
C ILE A 31 2.22 2.64 -9.94
N HIS A 32 2.91 1.68 -10.55
CA HIS A 32 4.33 1.77 -10.90
C HIS A 32 5.26 2.08 -9.71
N LEU A 33 4.90 1.59 -8.51
CA LEU A 33 5.73 1.74 -7.31
C LEU A 33 7.06 1.00 -7.48
N VAL A 34 8.16 1.66 -7.16
CA VAL A 34 9.50 1.05 -7.14
C VAL A 34 9.89 0.61 -5.72
N SER A 35 10.98 -0.15 -5.60
CA SER A 35 11.46 -0.67 -4.31
C SER A 35 11.61 0.39 -3.21
N LEU A 36 11.98 1.62 -3.58
CA LEU A 36 12.10 2.73 -2.62
C LEU A 36 10.74 3.17 -2.06
N ASP A 37 9.70 3.21 -2.89
CA ASP A 37 8.35 3.62 -2.48
C ASP A 37 7.76 2.63 -1.48
N PHE A 38 8.00 1.33 -1.71
CA PHE A 38 7.65 0.30 -0.76
C PHE A 38 8.36 0.49 0.59
N VAL A 39 9.65 0.83 0.61
CA VAL A 39 10.34 1.14 1.86
C VAL A 39 9.71 2.36 2.56
N SER A 40 9.33 3.40 1.81
CA SER A 40 8.66 4.58 2.35
C SER A 40 7.31 4.24 3.00
N ILE A 41 6.47 3.46 2.30
CA ILE A 41 5.17 2.97 2.82
C ILE A 41 5.38 2.12 4.09
N GLN A 42 6.37 1.23 4.09
CA GLN A 42 6.76 0.45 5.28
C GLN A 42 7.07 1.34 6.49
N VAL A 43 7.87 2.38 6.28
CA VAL A 43 8.27 3.31 7.34
C VAL A 43 7.07 4.11 7.84
N ALA A 44 6.20 4.59 6.95
CA ALA A 44 4.99 5.33 7.31
C ALA A 44 4.04 4.47 8.16
N LEU A 45 3.71 3.27 7.71
CA LEU A 45 2.83 2.34 8.43
C LEU A 45 3.39 1.94 9.80
N LYS A 46 4.71 1.76 9.90
CA LYS A 46 5.38 1.50 11.18
C LYS A 46 5.30 2.70 12.12
N ARG A 47 5.42 3.93 11.60
CA ARG A 47 5.36 5.15 12.42
C ARG A 47 3.95 5.47 12.90
N GLU A 48 2.96 5.36 12.02
CA GLU A 48 1.57 5.76 12.33
C GLU A 48 0.78 4.68 13.05
N MET A 49 1.02 3.41 12.72
CA MET A 49 0.24 2.29 13.24
C MET A 49 1.06 1.28 14.05
N GLY A 50 2.39 1.42 14.08
CA GLY A 50 3.27 0.43 14.72
C GLY A 50 3.40 -0.87 13.93
N ILE A 51 2.87 -0.95 12.71
CA ILE A 51 2.84 -2.17 11.90
C ILE A 51 4.18 -2.38 11.23
N GLN A 52 4.79 -3.55 11.46
CA GLN A 52 6.03 -3.93 10.80
C GLN A 52 5.72 -4.75 9.55
N LEU A 53 5.60 -4.05 8.43
CA LEU A 53 5.26 -4.66 7.14
C LEU A 53 6.52 -5.28 6.54
N ASN A 54 6.41 -6.53 6.09
CA ASN A 54 7.48 -7.20 5.36
C ASN A 54 6.97 -7.48 3.94
N PHE A 55 7.55 -6.79 2.96
CA PHE A 55 7.17 -6.96 1.56
C PHE A 55 7.72 -8.24 0.94
N ASP A 56 8.78 -8.83 1.48
CA ASP A 56 9.25 -10.16 1.05
C ASP A 56 8.23 -11.27 1.40
N LYS A 57 7.39 -11.02 2.41
CA LYS A 57 6.29 -11.93 2.81
C LYS A 57 4.98 -11.63 2.10
N PHE A 58 4.84 -10.44 1.51
CA PHE A 58 3.67 -10.09 0.73
C PHE A 58 3.86 -10.67 -0.67
N GLN A 59 3.21 -11.80 -0.94
CA GLN A 59 3.25 -12.41 -2.27
C GLN A 59 2.49 -11.49 -3.22
N ARG A 60 3.22 -10.95 -4.18
CA ARG A 60 2.66 -10.13 -5.25
C ARG A 60 2.81 -10.87 -6.55
N ASP A 61 1.76 -10.80 -7.33
CA ASP A 61 1.70 -11.20 -8.71
C ASP A 61 1.08 -10.05 -9.53
N ASP A 62 1.03 -10.23 -10.84
CA ASP A 62 0.51 -9.23 -11.79
C ASP A 62 -1.00 -8.95 -11.60
N THR A 63 -1.67 -9.66 -10.68
CA THR A 63 -3.09 -9.50 -10.36
C THR A 63 -3.34 -8.89 -8.99
N THR A 64 -2.28 -8.57 -8.25
CA THR A 64 -2.39 -8.05 -6.88
C THR A 64 -2.95 -6.64 -6.89
N THR A 65 -4.07 -6.45 -6.20
CA THR A 65 -4.77 -5.16 -6.12
C THR A 65 -4.38 -4.36 -4.87
N ILE A 66 -4.76 -3.08 -4.85
CA ILE A 66 -4.71 -2.25 -3.65
C ILE A 66 -5.56 -2.83 -2.53
N GLY A 67 -6.71 -3.43 -2.86
CA GLY A 67 -7.56 -4.11 -1.89
C GLY A 67 -6.86 -5.28 -1.22
N ASP A 68 -6.10 -6.09 -1.97
CA ASP A 68 -5.30 -7.18 -1.43
C ASP A 68 -4.21 -6.67 -0.49
N PHE A 69 -3.55 -5.58 -0.88
CA PHE A 69 -2.54 -4.95 -0.04
C PHE A 69 -3.15 -4.39 1.26
N VAL A 70 -4.27 -3.68 1.19
CA VAL A 70 -4.99 -3.16 2.35
C VAL A 70 -5.42 -4.30 3.28
N ASN A 71 -5.93 -5.40 2.72
CA ASN A 71 -6.32 -6.57 3.49
C ASN A 71 -5.13 -7.19 4.22
N TYR A 72 -4.02 -7.41 3.52
CA TYR A 72 -2.78 -7.93 4.11
C TYR A 72 -2.31 -7.06 5.29
N VAL A 73 -2.27 -5.74 5.12
CA VAL A 73 -1.87 -4.83 6.20
C VAL A 73 -2.87 -4.85 7.35
N SER A 74 -4.17 -4.95 7.05
CA SER A 74 -5.20 -5.06 8.08
C SER A 74 -5.09 -6.34 8.91
N GLU A 75 -4.59 -7.44 8.35
CA GLU A 75 -4.36 -8.68 9.09
C GLU A 75 -3.16 -8.58 10.03
N LEU A 76 -2.13 -7.82 9.65
CA LEU A 76 -0.97 -7.54 10.50
C LEU A 76 -1.26 -6.55 11.64
N ALA A 77 -2.32 -5.75 11.50
CA ALA A 77 -2.76 -4.78 12.50
C ALA A 77 -3.60 -5.39 13.64
N LYS A 78 -3.95 -6.68 13.56
CA LYS A 78 -4.71 -7.42 14.59
C LYS A 78 -3.78 -7.98 15.66
#